data_AF-A0A1F6T726-F1
#
_entry.id   AF-A0A1F6T726-F1
#
_cell.length_a   1.000
_cell.length_b   1.000
_cell.length_c   1.000
_cell.angle_alpha   90.00
_cell.angle_beta   90.00
_cell.angle_gamma   90.00
#
_symmetry.space_group_name_H-M   'P 1'
#
loop_
_entity.id
_entity.type
_entity.pdbx_description
1 polymer ?
#
loop_
_entity_poly.entity_id
_entity_poly.type
_entity_poly.pdbx_seq_one_letter_code
_entity_poly.pdbx_strand_id
1 'polypeptide(L)'
;MPTRNRGFALIAAIILIVVAAAMAVVMATLVSSSSQSGAKHISSAQALFIAEAGLEKAIRQRSLDNTYVGEGPTAMGQGSYTITVFNTDFSGVALPSGQRRLRSVGQFDTATRTVEAIVRTGAAMMVYAKDTPTAPPASDVRGIPFFRQWNNDTYAWGPEQQANDVGLNIRYIVLKFARTRNEAILGTVNSSGQIHVQVWNGTAWGAIRLLSTVAVANSQYRGFDIEYETQGDRAVVVFNNADNRNPAYQIWDGTAWTATVGLNSAANLNGNYNTTGNFVPRWIELAPNPLGNSNEIVLMTLDSSSDVYGVRWNGTAWVRMAAATTSWDTAASTNARKAMDVAYEQQTGRAMFIWGNNVNDQQLWRTWDGGTNTLSGISTLTIGDMNSRANWIRLVPRPNSNQMMYVVQDNGLDLNTALWDGAAFTVHPEHDPSTENAVSMNFDFVFETHPARAGRGWLVWGDGSNQISAREWAGAGWNATNSLAGTDDTSYVRLVARPGSGVVFGGTYERQGQGGPDDIFEVHQTGGSGTWTAPVAVWNGPTIADPVHQRVDIAAERYKPILAWREVFP
;
A
#
# COMPACT_ATOMS: atom_id res chain seq x y z
N MET A 1 73.46 -54.33 50.74
CA MET A 1 72.27 -54.39 49.85
C MET A 1 71.06 -53.85 50.64
N PRO A 2 70.07 -53.18 50.01
CA PRO A 2 69.77 -51.77 50.26
C PRO A 2 68.64 -51.50 51.27
N THR A 3 68.90 -50.72 52.33
CA THR A 3 67.88 -50.14 53.24
C THR A 3 67.58 -48.67 52.97
N ARG A 4 68.28 -48.05 52.00
CA ARG A 4 68.17 -46.62 51.66
C ARG A 4 66.97 -46.28 50.74
N ASN A 5 66.26 -47.27 50.20
CA ASN A 5 65.18 -47.07 49.22
C ASN A 5 63.77 -46.90 49.83
N ARG A 6 63.52 -47.32 51.08
CA ARG A 6 62.17 -47.26 51.70
C ARG A 6 61.73 -45.84 52.09
N GLY A 7 62.65 -45.01 52.57
CA GLY A 7 62.36 -43.59 52.89
C GLY A 7 62.10 -42.76 51.64
N PHE A 8 62.85 -43.01 50.56
CA PHE A 8 62.63 -42.36 49.26
C PHE A 8 61.30 -42.77 48.62
N ALA A 9 60.92 -44.05 48.71
CA ALA A 9 59.64 -44.54 48.21
C ALA A 9 58.43 -43.95 48.96
N LEU A 10 58.53 -43.77 50.28
CA LEU A 10 57.47 -43.14 51.08
C LEU A 10 57.32 -41.65 50.75
N ILE A 11 58.43 -40.92 50.64
CA ILE A 11 58.42 -39.50 50.23
C ILE A 11 57.86 -39.36 48.82
N ALA A 12 58.26 -40.23 47.88
CA ALA A 12 57.73 -40.24 46.52
C ALA A 12 56.22 -40.55 46.50
N ALA A 13 55.73 -41.50 47.30
CA ALA A 13 54.31 -41.81 47.40
C ALA A 13 53.49 -40.65 47.99
N ILE A 14 54.00 -39.99 49.04
CA ILE A 14 53.35 -38.80 49.63
C ILE A 14 53.31 -37.65 48.62
N ILE A 15 54.41 -37.37 47.93
CA ILE A 15 54.46 -36.34 46.88
C ILE A 15 53.44 -36.66 45.78
N LEU A 16 53.35 -37.93 45.34
CA LEU A 16 52.45 -38.33 44.28
C LEU A 16 50.97 -38.23 44.70
N ILE A 17 50.64 -38.54 45.95
CA ILE A 17 49.30 -38.33 46.53
C ILE A 17 48.97 -36.83 46.62
N VAL A 18 49.91 -36.00 47.08
CA VAL A 18 49.71 -34.55 47.17
C VAL A 18 49.52 -33.93 45.78
N VAL A 19 50.31 -34.35 44.79
CA VAL A 19 50.18 -33.91 43.40
C VAL A 19 48.85 -34.38 42.81
N ALA A 20 48.45 -35.64 43.02
CA ALA A 20 47.16 -36.15 42.54
C ALA A 20 45.97 -35.43 43.19
N ALA A 21 46.03 -35.14 44.49
CA ALA A 21 45.00 -34.37 45.19
C ALA A 21 44.94 -32.92 44.69
N ALA A 22 46.08 -32.27 44.48
CA ALA A 22 46.15 -30.93 43.91
C ALA A 22 45.57 -30.90 42.47
N MET A 23 45.92 -31.88 41.64
CA MET A 23 45.37 -32.02 40.29
C MET A 23 43.86 -32.27 40.29
N ALA A 24 43.35 -33.09 41.21
CA ALA A 24 41.91 -33.33 41.34
C ALA A 24 41.15 -32.05 41.73
N VAL A 25 41.70 -31.25 42.64
CA VAL A 25 41.13 -29.95 43.01
C VAL A 25 41.16 -28.98 41.82
N VAL A 26 42.27 -28.91 41.08
CA VAL A 26 42.39 -28.08 39.87
C VAL A 26 41.41 -28.52 38.78
N MET A 27 41.24 -29.83 38.54
CA MET A 27 40.23 -30.31 37.59
C MET A 27 38.80 -29.96 38.05
N ALA A 28 38.49 -30.14 39.33
CA ALA A 28 37.17 -29.80 39.85
C ALA A 28 36.86 -28.29 39.68
N THR A 29 37.84 -27.41 39.95
CA THR A 29 37.66 -25.96 39.78
C THR A 29 37.56 -25.55 38.31
N LEU A 30 38.29 -26.20 37.40
CA LEU A 30 38.16 -26.00 35.95
C LEU A 30 36.79 -26.45 35.42
N VAL A 31 36.28 -27.60 35.88
CA VAL A 31 34.94 -28.07 35.49
C VAL A 31 33.85 -27.17 36.06
N SER A 32 33.96 -26.74 37.32
CA SER A 32 32.97 -25.83 37.91
C SER A 32 32.99 -24.45 37.24
N SER A 33 34.18 -23.91 36.92
CA SER A 33 34.31 -22.60 36.27
C SER A 33 33.81 -22.64 34.83
N SER A 34 34.14 -23.68 34.06
CA SER A 34 33.60 -23.87 32.71
C SER A 34 32.08 -24.04 32.71
N SER A 35 31.53 -24.79 33.68
CA SER A 35 30.07 -24.95 33.84
C SER A 35 29.38 -23.62 34.19
N GLN A 36 29.93 -22.84 35.12
CA GLN A 36 29.40 -21.51 35.45
C GLN A 36 29.53 -20.52 34.29
N SER A 37 30.63 -20.56 33.55
CA SER A 37 30.82 -19.74 32.35
C SER A 37 29.80 -20.09 31.27
N GLY A 38 29.57 -21.39 31.04
CA GLY A 38 28.55 -21.90 30.11
C GLY A 38 27.14 -21.46 30.51
N ALA A 39 26.79 -21.60 31.79
CA ALA A 39 25.50 -21.12 32.30
C ALA A 39 25.32 -19.60 32.11
N LYS A 40 26.34 -18.80 32.45
CA LYS A 40 26.32 -17.34 32.23
C LYS A 40 26.18 -16.98 30.74
N HIS A 41 26.85 -17.72 29.85
CA HIS A 41 26.74 -17.50 28.41
C HIS A 41 25.31 -17.77 27.91
N ILE A 42 24.69 -18.87 28.37
CA ILE A 42 23.31 -19.21 28.02
C ILE A 42 22.34 -18.13 28.52
N SER A 43 22.43 -17.74 29.80
CA SER A 43 21.58 -16.68 30.37
C SER A 43 21.76 -15.35 29.62
N SER A 44 22.99 -15.03 29.23
CA SER A 44 23.30 -13.83 28.44
C SER A 44 22.69 -13.88 27.03
N ALA A 45 22.77 -15.03 26.35
CA ALA A 45 22.14 -15.22 25.04
C ALA A 45 20.61 -15.13 25.12
N GLN A 46 20.00 -15.72 26.16
CA GLN A 46 18.56 -15.61 26.39
C GLN A 46 18.12 -14.17 26.67
N ALA A 47 18.87 -13.43 27.49
CA ALA A 47 18.62 -12.01 27.72
C ALA A 47 18.72 -11.17 26.43
N LEU A 48 19.65 -11.51 25.51
CA LEU A 48 19.75 -10.86 24.20
C LEU A 48 18.52 -11.11 23.34
N PHE A 49 18.08 -12.37 23.19
CA PHE A 49 16.88 -12.68 22.41
C PHE A 49 15.62 -12.00 22.97
N ILE A 50 15.52 -11.90 24.30
CA ILE A 50 14.44 -11.16 24.96
C ILE A 50 14.53 -9.66 24.64
N ALA A 51 15.74 -9.08 24.64
CA ALA A 51 15.96 -7.69 24.27
C ALA A 51 15.57 -7.42 22.80
N GLU A 52 15.99 -8.26 21.87
CA GLU A 52 15.64 -8.17 20.44
C GLU A 52 14.13 -8.28 20.21
N ALA A 53 13.47 -9.24 20.85
CA ALA A 53 12.02 -9.38 20.74
C ALA A 53 11.26 -8.18 21.33
N GLY A 54 11.75 -7.64 22.46
CA GLY A 54 11.23 -6.39 23.01
C GLY A 54 11.38 -5.22 22.04
N LEU A 55 12.50 -5.14 21.32
CA LEU A 55 12.74 -4.11 20.31
C LEU A 55 11.77 -4.24 19.13
N GLU A 56 11.57 -5.44 18.60
CA GLU A 56 10.60 -5.69 17.52
C GLU A 56 9.17 -5.32 17.92
N LYS A 57 8.76 -5.67 19.15
CA LYS A 57 7.47 -5.25 19.70
C LYS A 57 7.39 -3.73 19.80
N ALA A 58 8.43 -3.06 20.29
CA ALA A 58 8.46 -1.61 20.43
C ALA A 58 8.32 -0.91 19.07
N ILE A 59 8.99 -1.42 18.01
CA ILE A 59 8.84 -0.92 16.64
C ILE A 59 7.39 -1.04 16.18
N ARG A 60 6.77 -2.21 16.40
CA ARG A 60 5.37 -2.43 16.05
C ARG A 60 4.43 -1.49 16.80
N GLN A 61 4.56 -1.37 18.12
CA GLN A 61 3.70 -0.51 18.95
C GLN A 61 3.83 0.95 18.53
N ARG A 62 5.06 1.44 18.36
CA ARG A 62 5.28 2.83 17.96
C ARG A 62 4.75 3.16 16.56
N SER A 63 4.64 2.15 15.70
CA SER A 63 4.03 2.31 14.38
C SER A 63 2.52 2.49 14.45
N LEU A 64 1.85 1.86 15.42
CA LEU A 64 0.39 1.90 15.62
C LEU A 64 -0.04 3.14 16.42
N ASP A 65 0.74 3.50 17.43
CA ASP A 65 0.45 4.59 18.37
C ASP A 65 1.65 5.53 18.52
N ASN A 66 1.47 6.80 18.17
CA ASN A 66 2.52 7.81 18.27
C ASN A 66 2.81 8.26 19.70
N THR A 67 1.92 7.97 20.64
CA THR A 67 2.04 8.31 22.06
C THR A 67 2.77 7.23 22.87
N TYR A 68 3.14 6.10 22.25
CA TYR A 68 3.92 5.06 22.91
C TYR A 68 5.29 5.58 23.36
N VAL A 69 5.48 5.71 24.68
CA VAL A 69 6.70 6.22 25.33
C VAL A 69 7.62 5.13 25.87
N GLY A 70 7.22 3.86 25.74
CA GLY A 70 7.91 2.70 26.30
C GLY A 70 7.05 1.93 27.28
N GLU A 71 7.60 0.87 27.84
CA GLU A 71 6.93 0.00 28.80
C GLU A 71 7.93 -0.53 29.83
N GLY A 72 7.45 -0.71 31.07
CA GLY A 72 8.24 -1.28 32.17
C GLY A 72 8.50 -2.78 31.98
N PRO A 73 9.10 -3.46 32.98
CA PRO A 73 9.44 -4.87 32.86
C PRO A 73 8.22 -5.69 32.43
N THR A 74 8.23 -6.11 31.17
CA THR A 74 7.17 -6.87 30.54
C THR A 74 7.64 -8.30 30.41
N ALA A 75 6.87 -9.24 30.94
CA ALA A 75 7.23 -10.65 30.95
C ALA A 75 7.31 -11.21 29.53
N MET A 76 8.36 -11.98 29.25
CA MET A 76 8.53 -12.73 28.02
C MET A 76 9.21 -14.06 28.33
N GLY A 77 8.41 -15.14 28.29
CA GLY A 77 8.87 -16.45 28.76
C GLY A 77 9.24 -16.39 30.24
N GLN A 78 10.47 -16.80 30.56
CA GLN A 78 11.02 -16.79 31.92
C GLN A 78 11.79 -15.51 32.28
N GLY A 79 11.92 -14.57 31.34
CA GLY A 79 12.56 -13.28 31.58
C GLY A 79 11.62 -12.12 31.35
N SER A 80 12.19 -10.93 31.23
CA SER A 80 11.44 -9.70 30.95
C SER A 80 12.26 -8.72 30.13
N TYR A 81 11.59 -7.82 29.43
CA TYR A 81 12.27 -6.69 28.80
C TYR A 81 11.66 -5.36 29.24
N THR A 82 12.44 -4.28 29.17
CA THR A 82 11.98 -2.90 29.43
C THR A 82 12.29 -2.05 28.21
N ILE A 83 11.31 -1.24 27.77
CA ILE A 83 11.45 -0.37 26.59
C ILE A 83 11.54 1.08 27.00
N THR A 84 12.45 1.82 26.36
CA THR A 84 12.50 3.28 26.45
C THR A 84 12.58 3.91 25.07
N VAL A 85 11.77 4.94 24.85
CA VAL A 85 11.73 5.70 23.59
C VAL A 85 12.48 7.03 23.77
N PHE A 86 13.34 7.37 22.81
CA PHE A 86 14.11 8.60 22.81
C PHE A 86 13.90 9.39 21.51
N ASN A 87 13.96 10.72 21.65
CA ASN A 87 13.98 11.67 20.53
C ASN A 87 15.41 12.02 20.10
N THR A 88 16.42 11.34 20.64
CA THR A 88 17.83 11.57 20.35
C THR A 88 18.51 10.31 19.82
N ASP A 89 19.54 10.51 19.01
CA ASP A 89 20.38 9.47 18.47
C ASP A 89 21.29 8.85 19.56
N PHE A 90 22.16 7.93 19.17
CA PHE A 90 23.11 7.25 20.07
C PHE A 90 24.08 8.17 20.83
N SER A 91 24.31 9.38 20.32
CA SER A 91 25.21 10.40 20.86
C SER A 91 24.46 11.50 21.63
N GLY A 92 23.13 11.46 21.66
CA GLY A 92 22.30 12.47 22.31
C GLY A 92 21.87 13.64 21.42
N VAL A 93 22.16 13.60 20.11
CA VAL A 93 21.73 14.61 19.14
C VAL A 93 20.26 14.38 18.79
N ALA A 94 19.48 15.45 18.63
CA ALA A 94 18.06 15.34 18.26
C ALA A 94 17.87 14.63 16.92
N LEU A 95 16.96 13.65 16.89
CA LEU A 95 16.59 12.95 15.66
C LEU A 95 15.63 13.81 14.82
N PRO A 96 15.70 13.70 13.48
CA PRO A 96 14.70 14.30 12.61
C PRO A 96 13.28 13.80 12.89
N SER A 97 12.29 14.58 12.47
CA SER A 97 10.90 14.13 12.51
C SER A 97 10.71 12.86 11.69
N GLY A 98 9.87 11.94 12.18
CA GLY A 98 9.69 10.61 11.59
C GLY A 98 10.76 9.59 11.99
N GLN A 99 11.68 9.91 12.90
CA GLN A 99 12.67 8.97 13.44
C GLN A 99 12.65 8.90 14.97
N ARG A 100 12.79 7.70 15.53
CA ARG A 100 12.89 7.50 16.99
C ARG A 100 13.95 6.48 17.32
N ARG A 101 14.64 6.66 18.46
CA ARG A 101 15.52 5.64 19.03
C ARG A 101 14.73 4.84 20.05
N LEU A 102 14.69 3.53 19.87
CA LEU A 102 14.09 2.57 20.77
C LEU A 102 15.21 1.81 21.46
N ARG A 103 15.16 1.73 22.79
CA ARG A 103 16.04 0.89 23.61
C ARG A 103 15.21 -0.22 24.21
N SER A 104 15.72 -1.45 24.12
CA SER A 104 15.17 -2.61 24.81
C SER A 104 16.24 -3.21 25.72
N VAL A 105 15.91 -3.36 27.01
CA VAL A 105 16.75 -4.00 28.01
C VAL A 105 16.12 -5.34 28.36
N GLY A 106 16.69 -6.44 27.86
CA GLY A 106 16.27 -7.79 28.17
C GLY A 106 16.99 -8.33 29.40
N GLN A 107 16.24 -9.01 30.26
CA GLN A 107 16.70 -9.60 31.51
C GLN A 107 16.26 -11.06 31.61
N PHE A 108 17.20 -11.92 31.99
CA PHE A 108 16.95 -13.32 32.31
C PHE A 108 17.88 -13.72 33.45
N ASP A 109 17.31 -14.19 34.57
CA ASP A 109 18.04 -14.44 35.82
C ASP A 109 18.85 -13.18 36.22
N THR A 110 20.16 -13.28 36.42
CA THR A 110 21.03 -12.12 36.69
C THR A 110 21.60 -11.47 35.42
N ALA A 111 21.38 -12.05 34.24
CA ALA A 111 21.92 -11.55 32.98
C ALA A 111 21.06 -10.42 32.43
N THR A 112 21.70 -9.36 31.93
CA THR A 112 21.05 -8.22 31.27
C THR A 112 21.75 -7.93 29.95
N ARG A 113 20.97 -7.71 28.89
CA ARG A 113 21.47 -7.27 27.57
C ARG A 113 20.63 -6.11 27.08
N THR A 114 21.27 -5.15 26.42
CA THR A 114 20.61 -3.95 25.91
C THR A 114 20.84 -3.83 24.42
N VAL A 115 19.76 -3.67 23.67
CA VAL A 115 19.81 -3.36 22.24
C VAL A 115 19.13 -2.02 21.99
N GLU A 116 19.65 -1.27 21.04
CA GLU A 116 19.05 -0.01 20.60
C GLU A 116 18.96 0.05 19.08
N ALA A 117 17.86 0.62 18.57
CA ALA A 117 17.72 0.92 17.15
C ALA A 117 17.13 2.31 16.92
N ILE A 118 17.62 2.98 15.88
CA ILE A 118 16.96 4.16 15.31
C ILE A 118 16.07 3.67 14.18
N VAL A 119 14.78 3.97 14.25
CA VAL A 119 13.79 3.49 13.29
C VAL A 119 13.05 4.64 12.66
N ARG A 120 12.63 4.45 11.40
CA ARG A 120 11.70 5.36 10.73
C ARG A 120 10.26 4.97 11.06
N THR A 121 9.46 5.90 11.53
CA THR A 121 8.05 5.64 11.93
C THR A 121 7.09 5.52 10.73
N GLY A 122 7.62 5.68 9.51
CA GLY A 122 6.96 5.53 8.21
C GLY A 122 6.05 6.71 7.86
N ALA A 123 5.96 7.07 6.59
CA ALA A 123 5.14 8.18 6.11
C ALA A 123 3.92 7.71 5.27
N ALA A 124 3.20 8.68 4.75
CA ALA A 124 2.33 8.57 3.59
C ALA A 124 2.53 9.85 2.77
N MET A 125 2.10 9.85 1.52
CA MET A 125 2.15 11.03 0.67
C MET A 125 0.81 11.20 -0.01
N MET A 126 0.30 12.42 0.03
CA MET A 126 -0.82 12.84 -0.79
C MET A 126 -0.27 13.71 -1.92
N VAL A 127 -0.66 13.41 -3.15
CA VAL A 127 -0.34 14.20 -4.33
C VAL A 127 -1.65 14.69 -4.94
N TYR A 128 -1.69 15.96 -5.33
CA TYR A 128 -2.88 16.59 -5.89
C TYR A 128 -2.54 17.61 -6.96
N ALA A 129 -3.48 17.84 -7.87
CA ALA A 129 -3.46 18.96 -8.80
C ALA A 129 -4.53 19.98 -8.41
N LYS A 130 -4.15 21.25 -8.29
CA LYS A 130 -5.04 22.35 -7.94
C LYS A 130 -5.02 23.44 -9.01
N ASP A 131 -6.06 24.27 -9.03
CA ASP A 131 -6.02 25.50 -9.81
C ASP A 131 -5.36 26.63 -8.98
N THR A 132 -4.78 27.64 -9.63
CA THR A 132 -4.19 28.80 -8.91
C THR A 132 -4.90 30.10 -9.26
N PRO A 133 -5.10 31.05 -8.32
CA PRO A 133 -5.98 32.20 -8.56
C PRO A 133 -5.47 33.24 -9.58
N THR A 134 -4.21 33.18 -10.03
CA THR A 134 -3.52 34.32 -10.66
C THR A 134 -3.29 34.25 -12.17
N ALA A 135 -3.81 33.24 -12.88
CA ALA A 135 -3.72 33.20 -14.35
C ALA A 135 -5.12 33.31 -14.99
N PRO A 136 -5.22 33.99 -16.15
CA PRO A 136 -6.50 34.19 -16.82
C PRO A 136 -7.20 32.85 -17.13
N PRO A 137 -8.54 32.85 -17.28
CA PRO A 137 -9.37 31.63 -17.29
C PRO A 137 -9.19 30.68 -18.49
N ALA A 138 -8.12 30.79 -19.29
CA ALA A 138 -8.06 30.13 -20.60
C ALA A 138 -6.67 29.68 -21.09
N SER A 139 -5.65 29.54 -20.24
CA SER A 139 -4.35 29.00 -20.71
C SER A 139 -3.77 27.94 -19.78
N ASP A 140 -3.89 26.70 -20.26
CA ASP A 140 -3.19 25.42 -20.09
C ASP A 140 -1.80 25.34 -19.38
N VAL A 141 -1.38 26.27 -18.53
CA VAL A 141 0.01 26.39 -18.00
C VAL A 141 0.19 25.75 -16.61
N ARG A 142 -0.49 24.64 -16.29
CA ARG A 142 -0.55 24.16 -14.89
C ARG A 142 -0.36 22.66 -14.74
N GLY A 143 0.83 22.21 -15.11
CA GLY A 143 1.27 20.81 -14.96
C GLY A 143 2.01 20.48 -13.68
N ILE A 144 2.00 21.32 -12.64
CA ILE A 144 2.72 21.06 -11.40
C ILE A 144 1.91 20.16 -10.47
N PRO A 145 2.37 18.93 -10.15
CA PRO A 145 1.79 18.15 -9.06
C PRO A 145 2.26 18.71 -7.71
N PHE A 146 1.32 18.96 -6.82
CA PHE A 146 1.59 19.37 -5.44
C PHE A 146 1.53 18.16 -4.53
N PHE A 147 2.29 18.16 -3.44
CA PHE A 147 2.25 17.06 -2.50
C PHE A 147 2.48 17.49 -1.06
N ARG A 148 2.01 16.67 -0.14
CA ARG A 148 2.27 16.76 1.30
C ARG A 148 2.67 15.40 1.82
N GLN A 149 3.56 15.38 2.82
CA GLN A 149 3.99 14.16 3.48
C GLN A 149 3.35 14.05 4.86
N TRP A 150 2.82 12.87 5.16
CA TRP A 150 2.24 12.57 6.46
C TRP A 150 3.33 12.28 7.48
N ASN A 151 3.22 12.92 8.64
CA ASN A 151 4.10 12.70 9.76
C ASN A 151 3.44 11.80 10.81
N ASN A 152 3.98 10.59 10.98
CA ASN A 152 3.45 9.62 11.94
C ASN A 152 3.78 9.94 13.40
N ASP A 153 4.63 10.92 13.66
CA ASP A 153 4.91 11.36 15.03
C ASP A 153 3.91 12.41 15.51
N THR A 154 3.47 13.29 14.61
CA THR A 154 2.55 14.38 14.94
C THR A 154 1.10 14.10 14.52
N TYR A 155 0.87 13.02 13.78
CA TYR A 155 -0.40 12.74 13.09
C TYR A 155 -0.94 13.96 12.33
N ALA A 156 -0.08 14.55 11.49
CA ALA A 156 -0.44 15.69 10.67
C ALA A 156 0.28 15.65 9.32
N TRP A 157 -0.34 16.27 8.31
CA TRP A 157 0.30 16.56 7.05
C TRP A 157 1.33 17.68 7.19
N GLY A 158 2.48 17.52 6.54
CA GLY A 158 3.50 18.55 6.44
C GLY A 158 3.09 19.73 5.54
N PRO A 159 4.00 20.71 5.38
CA PRO A 159 3.79 21.80 4.43
C PRO A 159 3.64 21.28 2.99
N GLU A 160 2.95 22.06 2.16
CA GLU A 160 2.86 21.79 0.73
C GLU A 160 4.22 21.92 0.04
N GLN A 161 4.50 20.99 -0.86
CA GLN A 161 5.68 20.93 -1.70
C GLN A 161 5.26 20.68 -3.16
N GLN A 162 6.20 20.81 -4.08
CA GLN A 162 5.96 20.63 -5.52
C GLN A 162 6.83 19.52 -6.09
N ALA A 163 6.24 18.66 -6.91
CA ALA A 163 6.96 17.80 -7.84
C ALA A 163 7.30 18.58 -9.10
N ASN A 164 7.99 17.95 -10.05
CA ASN A 164 8.39 18.62 -11.28
C ASN A 164 7.19 18.85 -12.22
N ASP A 165 7.20 19.99 -12.92
CA ASP A 165 6.14 20.45 -13.83
C ASP A 165 6.03 19.59 -15.10
N VAL A 166 4.86 18.98 -15.32
CA VAL A 166 4.54 18.18 -16.51
C VAL A 166 3.87 18.98 -17.65
N GLY A 167 3.96 20.31 -17.60
CA GLY A 167 3.63 21.24 -18.67
C GLY A 167 2.19 21.74 -18.65
N LEU A 168 1.21 20.84 -18.77
CA LEU A 168 -0.22 21.18 -18.88
C LEU A 168 -1.07 20.55 -17.79
N ASN A 169 -2.35 20.95 -17.72
CA ASN A 169 -3.31 20.53 -16.71
C ASN A 169 -3.36 19.01 -16.50
N ILE A 170 -3.06 18.54 -15.29
CA ILE A 170 -3.07 17.12 -14.91
C ILE A 170 -4.51 16.62 -14.73
N ARG A 171 -4.92 15.57 -15.45
CA ARG A 171 -6.24 14.92 -15.31
C ARG A 171 -6.21 13.68 -14.43
N TYR A 172 -5.15 12.88 -14.51
CA TYR A 172 -5.03 11.65 -13.73
C TYR A 172 -3.70 11.63 -12.98
N ILE A 173 -3.75 11.17 -11.74
CA ILE A 173 -2.61 10.95 -10.86
C ILE A 173 -2.63 9.51 -10.37
N VAL A 174 -1.49 8.83 -10.45
CA VAL A 174 -1.26 7.54 -9.79
C VAL A 174 0.05 7.63 -9.01
N LEU A 175 -0.01 7.36 -7.72
CA LEU A 175 1.13 7.35 -6.82
C LEU A 175 1.32 5.97 -6.20
N LYS A 176 2.53 5.42 -6.30
CA LYS A 176 2.87 4.12 -5.71
C LYS A 176 4.21 4.16 -5.01
N PHE A 177 4.28 3.60 -3.80
CA PHE A 177 5.52 3.43 -3.06
C PHE A 177 6.13 2.04 -3.29
N ALA A 178 7.45 2.02 -3.39
CA ALA A 178 8.23 0.79 -3.28
C ALA A 178 8.07 0.17 -1.88
N ARG A 179 8.22 -1.16 -1.77
CA ARG A 179 8.19 -1.88 -0.48
C ARG A 179 9.51 -1.83 0.26
N THR A 180 10.61 -1.87 -0.48
CA THR A 180 11.97 -2.10 0.05
C THR A 180 12.88 -0.90 -0.07
N ARG A 181 12.40 0.20 -0.67
CA ARG A 181 13.16 1.43 -0.88
C ARG A 181 12.34 2.64 -0.44
N ASN A 182 13.03 3.68 0.01
CA ASN A 182 12.42 4.99 0.27
C ASN A 182 12.11 5.67 -1.07
N GLU A 183 11.21 5.09 -1.85
CA GLU A 183 10.97 5.45 -3.24
C GLU A 183 9.47 5.47 -3.52
N ALA A 184 9.06 6.41 -4.36
CA ALA A 184 7.74 6.40 -4.96
C ALA A 184 7.81 6.77 -6.44
N ILE A 185 6.86 6.28 -7.23
CA ILE A 185 6.65 6.72 -8.61
C ILE A 185 5.33 7.46 -8.66
N LEU A 186 5.39 8.67 -9.23
CA LEU A 186 4.25 9.49 -9.58
C LEU A 186 4.07 9.44 -11.10
N GLY A 187 2.94 8.91 -11.56
CA GLY A 187 2.51 8.98 -12.94
C GLY A 187 1.37 9.97 -13.13
N THR A 188 1.39 10.69 -14.25
CA THR A 188 0.35 11.64 -14.62
C THR A 188 -0.04 11.55 -16.09
N VAL A 189 -1.31 11.86 -16.39
CA VAL A 189 -1.76 12.25 -17.74
C VAL A 189 -2.16 13.71 -17.71
N ASN A 190 -1.63 14.52 -18.62
CA ASN A 190 -2.03 15.92 -18.77
C ASN A 190 -3.08 16.13 -19.87
N SER A 191 -3.61 17.35 -20.01
CA SER A 191 -4.67 17.73 -20.95
C SER A 191 -4.32 17.47 -22.42
N SER A 192 -3.04 17.52 -22.82
CA SER A 192 -2.61 17.18 -24.19
C SER A 192 -2.45 15.69 -24.45
N GLY A 193 -2.60 14.83 -23.42
CA GLY A 193 -2.43 13.39 -23.54
C GLY A 193 -1.01 12.90 -23.33
N GLN A 194 -0.12 13.73 -22.78
CA GLN A 194 1.21 13.28 -22.41
C GLN A 194 1.16 12.52 -21.09
N ILE A 195 1.70 11.30 -21.11
CA ILE A 195 1.85 10.42 -19.95
C ILE A 195 3.26 10.57 -19.42
N HIS A 196 3.39 11.12 -18.22
CA HIS A 196 4.68 11.38 -17.58
C HIS A 196 4.86 10.52 -16.33
N VAL A 197 6.10 10.18 -16.01
CA VAL A 197 6.49 9.63 -14.71
C VAL A 197 7.68 10.37 -14.12
N GLN A 198 7.72 10.44 -12.79
CA GLN A 198 8.88 10.90 -12.03
C GLN A 198 9.04 10.05 -10.75
N VAL A 199 10.28 9.91 -10.30
CA VAL A 199 10.65 9.02 -9.19
C VAL A 199 11.10 9.86 -7.99
N TRP A 200 10.44 9.68 -6.85
CA TRP A 200 10.89 10.20 -5.56
C TRP A 200 11.95 9.26 -5.00
N ASN A 201 13.11 9.78 -4.58
CA ASN A 201 14.22 8.96 -4.05
C ASN A 201 14.30 8.96 -2.51
N GLY A 202 13.29 9.54 -1.85
CA GLY A 202 13.27 9.68 -0.40
C GLY A 202 13.46 11.11 0.09
N THR A 203 14.05 11.97 -0.74
CA THR A 203 14.33 13.38 -0.42
C THR A 203 13.96 14.36 -1.52
N ALA A 204 13.95 13.93 -2.79
CA ALA A 204 13.60 14.77 -3.94
C ALA A 204 12.98 13.95 -5.08
N TRP A 205 12.25 14.63 -5.96
CA TRP A 205 11.78 14.08 -7.24
C TRP A 205 12.88 14.16 -8.29
N GLY A 206 13.17 13.03 -8.94
CA GLY A 206 14.07 12.95 -10.08
C GLY A 206 13.46 13.51 -11.37
N ALA A 207 14.25 13.52 -12.44
CA ALA A 207 13.83 14.08 -13.73
C ALA A 207 12.53 13.46 -14.27
N ILE A 208 11.72 14.28 -14.94
CA ILE A 208 10.50 13.84 -15.62
C ILE A 208 10.87 12.97 -16.81
N ARG A 209 10.11 11.90 -16.98
CA ARG A 209 10.17 11.03 -18.15
C ARG A 209 8.82 11.01 -18.86
N LEU A 210 8.80 11.41 -20.12
CA LEU A 210 7.66 11.20 -21.01
C LEU A 210 7.64 9.74 -21.48
N LEU A 211 6.54 9.03 -21.19
CA LEU A 211 6.35 7.64 -21.62
C LEU A 211 5.67 7.55 -22.99
N SER A 212 4.66 8.39 -23.21
CA SER A 212 3.82 8.38 -24.41
C SER A 212 3.08 9.70 -24.55
N THR A 213 2.68 10.04 -25.78
CA THR A 213 1.72 11.11 -26.07
C THR A 213 0.54 10.49 -26.80
N VAL A 214 -0.60 10.39 -26.11
CA VAL A 214 -1.86 9.94 -26.70
C VAL A 214 -2.62 11.11 -27.33
N ALA A 215 -3.64 10.84 -28.15
CA ALA A 215 -4.48 11.90 -28.68
C ALA A 215 -5.20 12.68 -27.56
N VAL A 216 -5.46 13.97 -27.76
CA VAL A 216 -6.21 14.81 -26.80
C VAL A 216 -7.59 14.22 -26.45
N ALA A 217 -8.24 13.54 -27.40
CA ALA A 217 -9.50 12.83 -27.13
C ALA A 217 -9.32 11.68 -26.11
N ASN A 218 -8.13 11.07 -26.03
CA ASN A 218 -7.83 9.98 -25.12
C ASN A 218 -7.28 10.47 -23.76
N SER A 219 -6.91 11.75 -23.63
CA SER A 219 -6.48 12.31 -22.34
C SER A 219 -7.63 12.43 -21.34
N GLN A 220 -8.88 12.17 -21.74
CA GLN A 220 -10.04 12.09 -20.85
C GLN A 220 -10.09 10.79 -20.03
N TYR A 221 -9.23 9.81 -20.33
CA TYR A 221 -9.23 8.50 -19.67
C TYR A 221 -7.90 8.18 -19.00
N ARG A 222 -7.93 7.29 -17.99
CA ARG A 222 -6.72 6.79 -17.34
C ARG A 222 -6.12 5.64 -18.13
N GLY A 223 -5.52 5.99 -19.26
CA GLY A 223 -4.83 5.05 -20.14
C GLY A 223 -3.47 4.59 -19.61
N PHE A 224 -3.25 4.57 -18.28
CA PHE A 224 -2.02 4.06 -17.67
C PHE A 224 -2.27 3.62 -16.24
N ASP A 225 -1.40 2.74 -15.73
CA ASP A 225 -1.34 2.41 -14.31
C ASP A 225 0.07 1.98 -13.90
N ILE A 226 0.31 1.93 -12.60
CA ILE A 226 1.62 1.65 -11.99
C ILE A 226 1.46 0.62 -10.89
N GLU A 227 2.27 -0.42 -10.90
CA GLU A 227 2.41 -1.31 -9.74
C GLU A 227 3.84 -1.79 -9.54
N TYR A 228 4.17 -2.13 -8.28
CA TYR A 228 5.44 -2.74 -7.92
C TYR A 228 5.29 -4.24 -7.74
N GLU A 229 6.21 -5.03 -8.30
CA GLU A 229 6.27 -6.50 -8.16
C GLU A 229 6.53 -6.94 -6.71
N THR A 230 5.71 -7.84 -6.14
CA THR A 230 5.74 -8.13 -4.69
C THR A 230 7.05 -8.67 -4.12
N GLN A 231 7.79 -9.47 -4.89
CA GLN A 231 9.10 -9.97 -4.46
C GLN A 231 10.26 -9.08 -4.92
N GLY A 232 10.32 -8.77 -6.22
CA GLY A 232 11.43 -8.04 -6.86
C GLY A 232 11.41 -6.54 -6.63
N ASP A 233 10.24 -5.99 -6.26
CA ASP A 233 10.03 -4.56 -6.01
C ASP A 233 10.51 -3.66 -7.15
N ARG A 234 10.45 -4.14 -8.40
CA ARG A 234 10.58 -3.30 -9.60
C ARG A 234 9.21 -2.71 -9.91
N ALA A 235 9.17 -1.46 -10.33
CA ALA A 235 7.91 -0.87 -10.78
C ALA A 235 7.66 -1.20 -12.25
N VAL A 236 6.46 -1.66 -12.56
CA VAL A 236 5.98 -1.88 -13.91
C VAL A 236 4.94 -0.81 -14.20
N VAL A 237 5.24 0.06 -15.17
CA VAL A 237 4.31 1.09 -15.64
C VAL A 237 3.76 0.66 -16.98
N VAL A 238 2.46 0.43 -17.06
CA VAL A 238 1.76 0.10 -18.31
C VAL A 238 0.97 1.31 -18.76
N PHE A 239 1.05 1.66 -20.04
CA PHE A 239 0.46 2.87 -20.59
C PHE A 239 -0.03 2.67 -22.02
N ASN A 240 -1.00 3.47 -22.43
CA ASN A 240 -1.45 3.58 -23.80
C ASN A 240 -0.31 4.15 -24.67
N ASN A 241 0.13 3.37 -25.64
CA ASN A 241 1.23 3.76 -26.52
C ASN A 241 0.79 4.85 -27.51
N ALA A 242 1.75 5.55 -28.11
CA ALA A 242 1.48 6.65 -29.04
C ALA A 242 0.72 6.19 -30.31
N ASP A 243 0.80 4.91 -30.65
CA ASP A 243 0.03 4.31 -31.74
C ASP A 243 -1.48 4.19 -31.44
N ASN A 244 -1.89 4.41 -30.19
CA ASN A 244 -3.25 4.23 -29.69
C ASN A 244 -3.85 2.88 -30.08
N ARG A 245 -3.04 1.81 -30.15
CA ARG A 245 -3.47 0.48 -30.60
C ARG A 245 -3.13 -0.64 -29.65
N ASN A 246 -2.09 -0.48 -28.84
CA ASN A 246 -1.69 -1.47 -27.86
C ASN A 246 -1.10 -0.77 -26.65
N PRO A 247 -1.28 -1.31 -25.43
CA PRO A 247 -0.51 -0.86 -24.31
C PRO A 247 0.97 -1.19 -24.51
N ALA A 248 1.83 -0.35 -23.97
CA ALA A 248 3.25 -0.58 -23.82
C ALA A 248 3.62 -0.47 -22.34
N TYR A 249 4.84 -0.89 -22.00
CA TYR A 249 5.33 -0.77 -20.64
C TYR A 249 6.80 -0.38 -20.59
N GLN A 250 7.17 0.14 -19.43
CA GLN A 250 8.55 0.29 -18.99
C GLN A 250 8.68 -0.18 -17.55
N ILE A 251 9.89 -0.60 -17.18
CA ILE A 251 10.23 -1.06 -15.83
C ILE A 251 11.25 -0.10 -15.22
N TRP A 252 11.01 0.29 -13.97
CA TRP A 252 12.00 0.95 -13.12
C TRP A 252 12.53 -0.06 -12.09
N ASP A 253 13.84 -0.30 -12.08
CA ASP A 253 14.47 -1.29 -11.21
C ASP A 253 15.03 -0.72 -9.89
N GLY A 254 14.80 0.56 -9.62
CA GLY A 254 15.41 1.29 -8.50
C GLY A 254 16.61 2.17 -8.92
N THR A 255 17.12 1.98 -10.14
CA THR A 255 18.30 2.70 -10.66
C THR A 255 18.11 3.23 -12.08
N ALA A 256 17.45 2.47 -12.95
CA ALA A 256 17.28 2.79 -14.35
C ALA A 256 15.91 2.37 -14.89
N TRP A 257 15.48 3.06 -15.95
CA TRP A 257 14.31 2.71 -16.74
C TRP A 257 14.70 1.80 -17.91
N THR A 258 13.91 0.77 -18.18
CA THR A 258 14.02 0.00 -19.43
C THR A 258 13.56 0.83 -20.63
N ALA A 259 13.88 0.35 -21.84
CA ALA A 259 13.24 0.84 -23.06
C ALA A 259 11.73 0.53 -23.06
N THR A 260 10.96 1.29 -23.85
CA THR A 260 9.55 0.99 -24.10
C THR A 260 9.40 -0.33 -24.84
N VAL A 261 8.54 -1.21 -24.34
CA VAL A 261 8.20 -2.48 -25.00
C VAL A 261 6.69 -2.57 -25.16
N GLY A 262 6.21 -2.85 -26.37
CA GLY A 262 4.78 -3.09 -26.63
C GLY A 262 4.34 -4.46 -26.09
N LEU A 263 3.12 -4.55 -25.55
CA LEU A 263 2.54 -5.83 -25.12
C LEU A 263 2.35 -6.81 -26.30
N ASN A 264 2.19 -6.29 -27.50
CA ASN A 264 2.10 -7.06 -28.74
C ASN A 264 3.46 -7.50 -29.31
N SER A 265 4.59 -7.20 -28.65
CA SER A 265 5.91 -7.61 -29.16
C SER A 265 6.07 -9.14 -29.17
N ALA A 266 7.04 -9.64 -29.96
CA ALA A 266 7.37 -11.07 -30.03
C ALA A 266 7.79 -11.67 -28.67
N ALA A 267 8.39 -10.85 -27.80
CA ALA A 267 8.79 -11.26 -26.45
C ALA A 267 7.61 -11.37 -25.46
N ASN A 268 6.43 -10.84 -25.83
CA ASN A 268 5.22 -10.84 -25.03
C ASN A 268 4.14 -11.68 -25.72
N LEU A 269 3.15 -11.03 -26.34
CA LEU A 269 1.95 -11.69 -26.86
C LEU A 269 2.02 -12.00 -28.36
N ASN A 270 3.17 -11.73 -28.99
CA ASN A 270 3.50 -12.06 -30.37
C ASN A 270 2.43 -11.60 -31.37
N GLY A 271 2.10 -10.31 -31.34
CA GLY A 271 1.10 -9.67 -32.20
C GLY A 271 -0.34 -9.82 -31.74
N ASN A 272 -0.63 -10.68 -30.76
CA ASN A 272 -1.99 -11.10 -30.47
C ASN A 272 -2.61 -10.42 -29.23
N TYR A 273 -2.30 -9.16 -28.93
CA TYR A 273 -2.99 -8.49 -27.81
C TYR A 273 -4.41 -8.07 -28.19
N ASN A 274 -4.55 -7.37 -29.31
CA ASN A 274 -5.81 -6.94 -29.92
C ASN A 274 -5.97 -7.61 -31.30
N THR A 275 -7.09 -8.29 -31.52
CA THR A 275 -7.43 -8.93 -32.81
C THR A 275 -8.62 -8.30 -33.53
N THR A 276 -9.31 -7.33 -32.93
CA THR A 276 -10.54 -6.69 -33.48
C THR A 276 -10.23 -5.45 -34.34
N GLY A 277 -8.98 -4.99 -34.36
CA GLY A 277 -8.48 -3.98 -35.31
C GLY A 277 -8.79 -2.52 -34.94
N ASN A 278 -9.77 -2.27 -34.07
CA ASN A 278 -10.10 -0.96 -33.50
C ASN A 278 -10.08 -0.99 -31.96
N PHE A 279 -8.87 -0.94 -31.41
CA PHE A 279 -8.63 -0.91 -29.97
C PHE A 279 -7.88 0.35 -29.63
N VAL A 280 -8.42 1.16 -28.72
CA VAL A 280 -7.71 2.26 -28.06
C VAL A 280 -7.89 2.05 -26.57
N PRO A 281 -6.85 1.73 -25.80
CA PRO A 281 -7.01 1.49 -24.37
C PRO A 281 -7.38 2.81 -23.68
N ARG A 282 -8.58 2.87 -23.12
CA ARG A 282 -9.08 4.02 -22.36
C ARG A 282 -8.76 3.88 -20.89
N TRP A 283 -9.03 2.70 -20.35
CA TRP A 283 -8.74 2.38 -18.96
C TRP A 283 -7.74 1.24 -18.89
N ILE A 284 -6.75 1.41 -18.02
CA ILE A 284 -5.77 0.40 -17.67
C ILE A 284 -5.79 0.26 -16.14
N GLU A 285 -5.91 -0.96 -15.65
CA GLU A 285 -5.82 -1.28 -14.23
C GLU A 285 -4.80 -2.40 -14.02
N LEU A 286 -3.95 -2.23 -13.01
CA LEU A 286 -2.99 -3.23 -12.57
C LEU A 286 -3.27 -3.65 -11.13
N ALA A 287 -3.08 -4.93 -10.84
CA ALA A 287 -3.03 -5.42 -9.46
C ALA A 287 -1.82 -6.35 -9.28
N PRO A 288 -0.96 -6.14 -8.26
CA PRO A 288 0.14 -7.03 -7.96
C PRO A 288 -0.33 -8.19 -7.08
N ASN A 289 0.19 -9.38 -7.34
CA ASN A 289 -0.09 -10.55 -6.51
C ASN A 289 0.48 -10.31 -5.09
N PRO A 290 -0.33 -10.40 -4.02
CA PRO A 290 0.05 -9.97 -2.68
C PRO A 290 0.99 -10.95 -1.96
N LEU A 291 1.23 -12.14 -2.52
CA LEU A 291 2.10 -13.14 -1.93
C LEU A 291 3.57 -12.70 -2.02
N GLY A 292 4.28 -12.77 -0.88
CA GLY A 292 5.65 -12.25 -0.72
C GLY A 292 6.71 -12.85 -1.65
N ASN A 293 6.40 -13.97 -2.31
CA ASN A 293 7.25 -14.69 -3.24
C ASN A 293 6.83 -14.55 -4.71
N SER A 294 5.92 -13.61 -5.03
CA SER A 294 5.39 -13.43 -6.38
C SER A 294 5.85 -12.11 -7.01
N ASN A 295 6.17 -12.17 -8.30
CA ASN A 295 6.32 -10.99 -9.17
C ASN A 295 5.11 -10.83 -10.11
N GLU A 296 4.08 -11.65 -9.95
CA GLU A 296 2.93 -11.61 -10.84
C GLU A 296 2.14 -10.31 -10.68
N ILE A 297 1.78 -9.69 -11.79
CA ILE A 297 0.87 -8.53 -11.84
C ILE A 297 -0.18 -8.85 -12.90
N VAL A 298 -1.46 -8.70 -12.58
CA VAL A 298 -2.52 -8.80 -13.59
C VAL A 298 -2.85 -7.43 -14.15
N LEU A 299 -3.21 -7.42 -15.43
CA LEU A 299 -3.67 -6.26 -16.17
C LEU A 299 -5.09 -6.50 -16.63
N MET A 300 -5.95 -5.50 -16.47
CA MET A 300 -7.25 -5.41 -17.11
C MET A 300 -7.32 -4.14 -17.96
N THR A 301 -7.88 -4.25 -19.17
CA THR A 301 -8.09 -3.08 -20.04
C THR A 301 -9.51 -3.03 -20.57
N LEU A 302 -9.98 -1.79 -20.75
CA LEU A 302 -11.26 -1.45 -21.36
C LEU A 302 -11.00 -0.41 -22.44
N ASP A 303 -11.42 -0.72 -23.65
CA ASP A 303 -11.06 0.05 -24.84
C ASP A 303 -12.18 0.97 -25.35
N SER A 304 -11.89 1.71 -26.41
CA SER A 304 -12.85 2.61 -27.09
C SER A 304 -14.06 1.95 -27.73
N SER A 305 -14.05 0.62 -27.86
CA SER A 305 -15.14 -0.19 -28.41
C SER A 305 -15.97 -0.86 -27.31
N SER A 306 -15.63 -0.62 -26.03
CA SER A 306 -16.19 -1.32 -24.86
C SER A 306 -15.81 -2.80 -24.80
N ASP A 307 -14.66 -3.15 -25.40
CA ASP A 307 -14.09 -4.48 -25.26
C ASP A 307 -13.25 -4.56 -23.97
N VAL A 308 -13.34 -5.70 -23.28
CA VAL A 308 -12.57 -6.00 -22.05
C VAL A 308 -11.52 -7.05 -22.34
N TYR A 309 -10.29 -6.82 -21.86
CA TYR A 309 -9.18 -7.76 -21.99
C TYR A 309 -8.47 -7.97 -20.66
N GLY A 310 -7.80 -9.11 -20.53
CA GLY A 310 -6.93 -9.38 -19.38
C GLY A 310 -5.73 -10.23 -19.74
N VAL A 311 -4.57 -9.86 -19.19
CA VAL A 311 -3.29 -10.58 -19.31
C VAL A 311 -2.51 -10.46 -18.01
N ARG A 312 -1.43 -11.22 -17.85
CA ARG A 312 -0.60 -11.18 -16.65
C ARG A 312 0.86 -11.00 -16.99
N TRP A 313 1.55 -10.25 -16.15
CA TRP A 313 3.00 -10.21 -16.08
C TRP A 313 3.46 -11.37 -15.20
N ASN A 314 4.38 -12.19 -15.68
CA ASN A 314 4.88 -13.35 -14.93
C ASN A 314 6.23 -13.10 -14.22
N GLY A 315 6.67 -11.85 -14.11
CA GLY A 315 8.01 -11.47 -13.63
C GLY A 315 9.04 -11.24 -14.75
N THR A 316 8.74 -11.64 -15.99
CA THR A 316 9.65 -11.51 -17.14
C THR A 316 8.98 -11.01 -18.41
N ALA A 317 7.76 -11.44 -18.69
CA ALA A 317 6.99 -11.07 -19.87
C ALA A 317 5.49 -10.97 -19.57
N TRP A 318 4.76 -10.24 -20.41
CA TRP A 318 3.30 -10.27 -20.45
C TRP A 318 2.84 -11.51 -21.21
N VAL A 319 2.08 -12.36 -20.54
CA VAL A 319 1.56 -13.63 -21.04
C VAL A 319 0.05 -13.71 -20.83
N ARG A 320 -0.60 -14.61 -21.57
CA ARG A 320 -2.01 -14.91 -21.34
C ARG A 320 -2.18 -15.77 -20.09
N MET A 321 -3.33 -15.62 -19.44
CA MET A 321 -3.77 -16.47 -18.33
C MET A 321 -4.30 -17.84 -18.82
N ALA A 322 -4.69 -17.97 -20.09
CA ALA A 322 -5.04 -19.24 -20.71
C ALA A 322 -4.89 -19.11 -22.24
N ALA A 323 -5.23 -20.14 -23.02
CA ALA A 323 -5.41 -20.05 -24.47
C ALA A 323 -6.63 -19.18 -24.88
N ALA A 324 -6.97 -18.16 -24.07
CA ALA A 324 -7.94 -17.14 -24.41
C ALA A 324 -7.44 -16.40 -25.65
N THR A 325 -7.98 -16.81 -26.78
CA THR A 325 -8.04 -16.01 -27.99
C THR A 325 -9.10 -14.94 -27.74
N THR A 326 -8.80 -13.70 -28.11
CA THR A 326 -9.73 -12.56 -28.16
C THR A 326 -10.17 -11.94 -26.83
N SER A 327 -10.79 -10.76 -26.94
CA SER A 327 -11.47 -10.04 -25.87
C SER A 327 -12.33 -10.96 -25.01
N TRP A 328 -12.41 -10.67 -23.72
CA TRP A 328 -13.25 -11.41 -22.76
C TRP A 328 -14.71 -10.99 -22.86
N ASP A 329 -14.94 -9.74 -23.23
CA ASP A 329 -16.25 -9.17 -23.51
C ASP A 329 -16.09 -8.11 -24.61
N THR A 330 -17.12 -7.92 -25.43
CA THR A 330 -17.18 -6.90 -26.49
C THR A 330 -18.32 -5.90 -26.25
N ALA A 331 -18.94 -5.95 -25.08
CA ALA A 331 -20.08 -5.10 -24.74
C ALA A 331 -20.09 -4.78 -23.24
N ALA A 332 -18.99 -4.23 -22.72
CA ALA A 332 -19.01 -3.65 -21.38
C ALA A 332 -20.01 -2.48 -21.28
N SER A 333 -20.49 -2.21 -20.07
CA SER A 333 -21.54 -1.24 -19.76
C SER A 333 -21.28 0.16 -20.32
N THR A 334 -20.03 0.61 -20.23
CA THR A 334 -19.55 1.88 -20.76
C THR A 334 -18.02 1.85 -20.88
N ASN A 335 -17.48 2.65 -21.78
CA ASN A 335 -16.05 2.94 -21.89
C ASN A 335 -15.71 4.41 -21.58
N ALA A 336 -16.71 5.20 -21.20
CA ALA A 336 -16.55 6.60 -20.83
C ALA A 336 -16.12 6.78 -19.37
N ARG A 337 -16.33 5.76 -18.54
CA ARG A 337 -15.98 5.68 -17.11
C ARG A 337 -15.25 4.38 -16.82
N LYS A 338 -14.62 4.27 -15.65
CA LYS A 338 -13.90 3.05 -15.24
C LYS A 338 -14.88 1.99 -14.72
N ALA A 339 -15.64 1.38 -15.62
CA ALA A 339 -16.60 0.32 -15.32
C ALA A 339 -15.94 -1.07 -15.23
N MET A 340 -14.71 -1.12 -14.71
CA MET A 340 -13.97 -2.35 -14.47
C MET A 340 -13.00 -2.16 -13.31
N ASP A 341 -12.65 -3.24 -12.63
CA ASP A 341 -11.55 -3.26 -11.66
C ASP A 341 -10.98 -4.68 -11.51
N VAL A 342 -9.76 -4.78 -11.00
CA VAL A 342 -9.08 -6.05 -10.74
C VAL A 342 -8.36 -6.01 -9.40
N ALA A 343 -8.47 -7.09 -8.63
CA ALA A 343 -7.79 -7.21 -7.34
C ALA A 343 -7.43 -8.67 -7.03
N TYR A 344 -6.50 -8.86 -6.09
CA TYR A 344 -6.15 -10.19 -5.58
C TYR A 344 -6.74 -10.43 -4.19
N GLU A 345 -7.23 -11.65 -3.98
CA GLU A 345 -7.38 -12.24 -2.66
C GLU A 345 -6.02 -12.22 -1.93
N GLN A 346 -5.99 -11.73 -0.69
CA GLN A 346 -4.74 -11.46 0.03
C GLN A 346 -4.12 -12.71 0.68
N GLN A 347 -4.88 -13.80 0.84
CA GLN A 347 -4.34 -15.06 1.40
C GLN A 347 -4.02 -16.09 0.32
N THR A 348 -4.91 -16.30 -0.65
CA THR A 348 -4.73 -17.32 -1.71
C THR A 348 -3.88 -16.82 -2.88
N GLY A 349 -3.84 -15.50 -3.11
CA GLY A 349 -3.21 -14.94 -4.30
C GLY A 349 -3.98 -15.23 -5.60
N ARG A 350 -5.30 -15.50 -5.52
CA ARG A 350 -6.18 -15.58 -6.70
C ARG A 350 -6.68 -14.18 -7.08
N ALA A 351 -6.58 -13.82 -8.35
CA ALA A 351 -7.11 -12.55 -8.86
C ALA A 351 -8.59 -12.67 -9.22
N MET A 352 -9.34 -11.59 -9.00
CA MET A 352 -10.72 -11.37 -9.41
C MET A 352 -10.75 -10.19 -10.38
N PHE A 353 -11.34 -10.42 -11.55
CA PHE A 353 -11.62 -9.41 -12.55
C PHE A 353 -13.14 -9.20 -12.57
N ILE A 354 -13.58 -7.94 -12.54
CA ILE A 354 -15.01 -7.61 -12.58
C ILE A 354 -15.24 -6.38 -13.47
N TRP A 355 -16.32 -6.38 -14.25
CA TRP A 355 -16.71 -5.27 -15.10
C TRP A 355 -18.23 -5.17 -15.25
N GLY A 356 -18.73 -4.00 -15.61
CA GLY A 356 -20.14 -3.79 -15.88
C GLY A 356 -20.58 -4.43 -17.20
N ASN A 357 -21.72 -5.10 -17.20
CA ASN A 357 -22.34 -5.67 -18.40
C ASN A 357 -23.15 -4.59 -19.15
N ASN A 358 -23.34 -4.72 -20.46
CA ASN A 358 -24.33 -3.94 -21.20
C ASN A 358 -25.77 -4.47 -21.02
N VAL A 359 -26.08 -4.91 -19.80
CA VAL A 359 -27.41 -5.27 -19.30
C VAL A 359 -27.54 -4.57 -17.96
N ASN A 360 -28.68 -3.93 -17.71
CA ASN A 360 -28.94 -3.27 -16.43
C ASN A 360 -28.70 -4.26 -15.29
N ASP A 361 -28.15 -3.75 -14.19
CA ASP A 361 -28.01 -4.44 -12.90
C ASP A 361 -26.99 -5.57 -12.90
N GLN A 362 -26.37 -5.85 -14.05
CA GLN A 362 -25.47 -6.98 -14.23
C GLN A 362 -24.01 -6.55 -14.32
N GLN A 363 -23.19 -7.36 -13.67
CA GLN A 363 -21.75 -7.29 -13.68
C GLN A 363 -21.23 -8.66 -14.09
N LEU A 364 -20.18 -8.68 -14.89
CA LEU A 364 -19.51 -9.90 -15.28
C LEU A 364 -18.20 -10.01 -14.53
N TRP A 365 -17.84 -11.22 -14.12
CA TRP A 365 -16.61 -11.46 -13.37
C TRP A 365 -16.01 -12.82 -13.69
N ARG A 366 -14.72 -12.95 -13.40
CA ARG A 366 -13.97 -14.21 -13.47
C ARG A 366 -12.73 -14.16 -12.58
N THR A 367 -12.16 -15.32 -12.27
CA THR A 367 -10.97 -15.44 -11.43
C THR A 367 -9.79 -16.06 -12.16
N TRP A 368 -8.59 -15.63 -11.79
CA TRP A 368 -7.31 -16.23 -12.18
C TRP A 368 -6.60 -16.82 -10.96
N ASP A 369 -6.32 -18.11 -11.01
CA ASP A 369 -5.48 -18.79 -10.03
C ASP A 369 -4.15 -19.17 -10.68
N GLY A 370 -3.09 -18.44 -10.32
CA GLY A 370 -1.74 -18.69 -10.80
C GLY A 370 -1.11 -19.97 -10.23
N GLY A 371 -1.58 -20.47 -9.08
CA GLY A 371 -1.10 -21.70 -8.47
C GLY A 371 -1.56 -22.95 -9.23
N THR A 372 -2.76 -22.90 -9.81
CA THR A 372 -3.30 -23.96 -10.68
C THR A 372 -3.25 -23.61 -12.17
N ASN A 373 -2.72 -22.44 -12.53
CA ASN A 373 -2.68 -21.90 -13.89
C ASN A 373 -4.05 -21.96 -14.58
N THR A 374 -5.11 -21.58 -13.85
CA THR A 374 -6.50 -21.72 -14.29
C THR A 374 -7.22 -20.37 -14.34
N LEU A 375 -7.80 -20.07 -15.49
CA LEU A 375 -8.72 -18.94 -15.68
C LEU A 375 -10.16 -19.49 -15.70
N SER A 376 -11.00 -19.03 -14.77
CA SER A 376 -12.40 -19.49 -14.70
C SER A 376 -13.21 -19.03 -15.92
N GLY A 377 -14.38 -19.64 -16.14
CA GLY A 377 -15.40 -19.06 -17.00
C GLY A 377 -15.90 -17.71 -16.48
N ILE A 378 -16.65 -17.00 -17.33
CA ILE A 378 -17.31 -15.74 -16.97
C ILE A 378 -18.59 -16.08 -16.20
N SER A 379 -18.77 -15.41 -15.06
CA SER A 379 -19.93 -15.50 -14.20
C SER A 379 -20.64 -14.14 -14.13
N THR A 380 -21.90 -14.16 -13.70
CA THR A 380 -22.72 -12.95 -13.55
C THR A 380 -22.97 -12.67 -12.07
N LEU A 381 -22.85 -11.40 -11.69
CA LEU A 381 -23.42 -10.82 -10.48
C LEU A 381 -24.63 -9.97 -10.91
N THR A 382 -25.68 -9.92 -10.08
CA THR A 382 -26.85 -9.09 -10.33
C THR A 382 -27.19 -8.32 -9.05
N ILE A 383 -27.28 -7.00 -9.16
CA ILE A 383 -27.60 -6.08 -8.08
C ILE A 383 -28.86 -5.33 -8.49
N GLY A 384 -30.03 -5.85 -8.10
CA GLY A 384 -31.31 -5.37 -8.60
C GLY A 384 -31.64 -3.92 -8.25
N ASP A 385 -31.04 -3.36 -7.20
CA ASP A 385 -31.29 -1.97 -6.79
C ASP A 385 -30.65 -0.95 -7.75
N MET A 386 -29.62 -1.33 -8.53
CA MET A 386 -28.96 -0.42 -9.49
C MET A 386 -29.90 0.12 -10.59
N ASN A 387 -30.93 -0.65 -10.95
CA ASN A 387 -31.85 -0.44 -12.09
C ASN A 387 -31.25 0.14 -13.39
N SER A 388 -29.95 -0.03 -13.63
CA SER A 388 -29.14 0.71 -14.60
C SER A 388 -27.78 0.04 -14.81
N ARG A 389 -26.98 0.58 -15.73
CA ARG A 389 -25.66 0.04 -16.08
C ARG A 389 -24.56 0.68 -15.24
N ALA A 390 -23.60 -0.11 -14.79
CA ALA A 390 -22.44 0.36 -14.02
C ALA A 390 -21.65 1.43 -14.78
N ASN A 391 -21.31 2.54 -14.10
CA ASN A 391 -20.41 3.57 -14.60
C ASN A 391 -19.04 3.49 -13.92
N TRP A 392 -19.01 3.45 -12.60
CA TRP A 392 -17.78 3.43 -11.82
C TRP A 392 -17.74 2.20 -10.93
N ILE A 393 -16.61 1.48 -10.96
CA ILE A 393 -16.41 0.25 -10.20
C ILE A 393 -15.14 0.36 -9.37
N ARG A 394 -15.22 -0.15 -8.14
CA ARG A 394 -14.09 -0.36 -7.24
C ARG A 394 -14.12 -1.78 -6.68
N LEU A 395 -13.00 -2.50 -6.73
CA LEU A 395 -12.83 -3.79 -6.06
C LEU A 395 -11.70 -3.69 -5.04
N VAL A 396 -12.04 -3.83 -3.76
CA VAL A 396 -11.13 -3.54 -2.65
C VAL A 396 -10.88 -4.81 -1.85
N PRO A 397 -9.66 -5.38 -1.88
CA PRO A 397 -9.37 -6.60 -1.14
C PRO A 397 -9.15 -6.34 0.35
N ARG A 398 -9.66 -7.24 1.19
CA ARG A 398 -9.47 -7.18 2.64
C ARG A 398 -8.08 -7.68 3.00
N PRO A 399 -7.26 -6.89 3.74
CA PRO A 399 -5.95 -7.31 4.18
C PRO A 399 -5.98 -8.68 4.89
N ASN A 400 -5.05 -9.56 4.55
CA ASN A 400 -4.91 -10.89 5.14
C ASN A 400 -6.19 -11.75 5.06
N SER A 401 -6.99 -11.63 4.00
CA SER A 401 -8.20 -12.41 3.76
C SER A 401 -8.43 -12.70 2.28
N ASN A 402 -9.33 -13.64 1.99
CA ASN A 402 -9.90 -13.80 0.63
C ASN A 402 -11.11 -12.89 0.36
N GLN A 403 -11.53 -12.09 1.34
CA GLN A 403 -12.70 -11.22 1.18
C GLN A 403 -12.36 -10.00 0.33
N MET A 404 -13.30 -9.55 -0.48
CA MET A 404 -13.18 -8.31 -1.25
C MET A 404 -14.51 -7.57 -1.27
N MET A 405 -14.48 -6.26 -1.10
CA MET A 405 -15.66 -5.41 -1.25
C MET A 405 -15.72 -4.92 -2.69
N TYR A 406 -16.81 -5.25 -3.37
CA TYR A 406 -17.19 -4.65 -4.65
C TYR A 406 -18.08 -3.44 -4.37
N VAL A 407 -17.75 -2.30 -4.97
CA VAL A 407 -18.52 -1.06 -4.90
C VAL A 407 -18.81 -0.60 -6.32
N VAL A 408 -20.05 -0.21 -6.58
CA VAL A 408 -20.47 0.25 -7.89
C VAL A 408 -21.41 1.44 -7.76
N GLN A 409 -21.15 2.44 -8.60
CA GLN A 409 -22.11 3.47 -8.93
C GLN A 409 -22.55 3.25 -10.39
N ASP A 410 -23.85 3.19 -10.62
CA ASP A 410 -24.40 3.13 -11.97
C ASP A 410 -24.67 4.50 -12.59
N ASN A 411 -25.28 4.48 -13.77
CA ASN A 411 -25.69 5.67 -14.49
C ASN A 411 -26.98 6.31 -13.96
N GLY A 412 -27.70 5.64 -13.06
CA GLY A 412 -28.85 6.17 -12.33
C GLY A 412 -28.47 7.03 -11.11
N LEU A 413 -27.19 7.00 -10.71
CA LEU A 413 -26.62 7.57 -9.48
C LEU A 413 -26.73 6.67 -8.25
N ASP A 414 -27.17 5.42 -8.42
CA ASP A 414 -27.35 4.49 -7.32
C ASP A 414 -26.00 3.89 -6.91
N LEU A 415 -25.68 3.95 -5.61
CA LEU A 415 -24.45 3.44 -5.01
C LEU A 415 -24.72 2.12 -4.28
N ASN A 416 -24.08 1.06 -4.73
CA ASN A 416 -24.32 -0.30 -4.27
C ASN A 416 -23.03 -1.03 -3.92
N THR A 417 -23.13 -2.04 -3.06
CA THR A 417 -21.99 -2.92 -2.73
C THR A 417 -22.35 -4.41 -2.74
N ALA A 418 -21.34 -5.24 -2.97
CA ALA A 418 -21.42 -6.68 -2.76
C ALA A 418 -20.12 -7.20 -2.13
N LEU A 419 -20.21 -8.14 -1.19
CA LEU A 419 -19.04 -8.75 -0.56
C LEU A 419 -18.73 -10.09 -1.22
N TRP A 420 -17.52 -10.24 -1.76
CA TRP A 420 -16.94 -11.52 -2.09
C TRP A 420 -16.37 -12.16 -0.82
N ASP A 421 -16.74 -13.41 -0.53
CA ASP A 421 -16.28 -14.13 0.67
C ASP A 421 -15.09 -15.08 0.45
N GLY A 422 -14.65 -15.23 -0.80
CA GLY A 422 -13.70 -16.27 -1.22
C GLY A 422 -14.33 -17.36 -2.10
N ALA A 423 -15.64 -17.36 -2.27
CA ALA A 423 -16.36 -18.34 -3.07
C ALA A 423 -17.56 -17.75 -3.83
N ALA A 424 -18.28 -16.80 -3.24
CA ALA A 424 -19.45 -16.16 -3.83
C ALA A 424 -19.57 -14.69 -3.42
N PHE A 425 -20.38 -13.94 -4.18
CA PHE A 425 -20.78 -12.58 -3.83
C PHE A 425 -22.09 -12.59 -3.03
N THR A 426 -22.15 -11.74 -2.00
CA THR A 426 -23.39 -11.39 -1.29
C THR A 426 -23.70 -9.92 -1.56
N VAL A 427 -24.86 -9.64 -2.15
CA VAL A 427 -25.31 -8.26 -2.42
C VAL A 427 -25.82 -7.62 -1.14
N HIS A 428 -25.47 -6.34 -0.92
CA HIS A 428 -25.98 -5.55 0.18
C HIS A 428 -27.13 -4.64 -0.28
N PRO A 429 -27.96 -4.13 0.65
CA PRO A 429 -28.90 -3.05 0.34
C PRO A 429 -28.17 -1.83 -0.22
N GLU A 430 -28.85 -1.11 -1.12
CA GLU A 430 -28.42 0.17 -1.65
C GLU A 430 -27.96 1.15 -0.54
N HIS A 431 -26.91 1.92 -0.84
CA HIS A 431 -26.35 2.91 0.07
C HIS A 431 -26.93 4.30 -0.15
N ASP A 432 -27.12 4.69 -1.40
CA ASP A 432 -27.57 6.02 -1.80
C ASP A 432 -28.16 5.97 -3.22
N PRO A 433 -29.40 6.41 -3.47
CA PRO A 433 -30.02 6.44 -4.80
C PRO A 433 -29.73 7.72 -5.60
N SER A 434 -28.91 8.63 -5.05
CA SER A 434 -28.73 9.98 -5.60
C SER A 434 -27.36 10.55 -5.27
N THR A 435 -26.30 9.78 -5.49
CA THR A 435 -24.93 10.30 -5.36
C THR A 435 -24.69 11.56 -6.20
N GLU A 436 -23.71 12.38 -5.78
CA GLU A 436 -23.49 13.75 -6.29
C GLU A 436 -23.53 13.89 -7.82
N ASN A 437 -22.84 13.00 -8.54
CA ASN A 437 -22.88 12.93 -10.00
C ASN A 437 -22.35 11.57 -10.51
N ALA A 438 -22.65 11.26 -11.77
CA ALA A 438 -22.16 10.05 -12.46
C ALA A 438 -20.96 10.32 -13.39
N VAL A 439 -20.49 11.57 -13.44
CA VAL A 439 -19.42 12.00 -14.35
C VAL A 439 -18.04 11.78 -13.73
N SER A 440 -17.94 11.88 -12.41
CA SER A 440 -16.73 11.71 -11.62
C SER A 440 -16.91 10.59 -10.57
N MET A 441 -15.82 10.00 -10.11
CA MET A 441 -15.85 8.89 -9.14
C MET A 441 -15.92 9.44 -7.72
N ASN A 442 -17.12 9.86 -7.31
CA ASN A 442 -17.39 10.55 -6.05
C ASN A 442 -17.50 9.61 -4.83
N PHE A 443 -17.01 8.38 -4.91
CA PHE A 443 -16.98 7.41 -3.82
C PHE A 443 -15.66 6.65 -3.78
N ASP A 444 -15.32 6.10 -2.61
CA ASP A 444 -14.29 5.07 -2.48
C ASP A 444 -14.57 4.21 -1.23
N PHE A 445 -13.96 3.03 -1.18
CA PHE A 445 -14.02 2.13 -0.03
C PHE A 445 -12.63 1.71 0.41
N VAL A 446 -12.45 1.49 1.71
CA VAL A 446 -11.21 0.92 2.25
C VAL A 446 -11.46 0.01 3.44
N PHE A 447 -10.77 -1.13 3.48
CA PHE A 447 -10.70 -1.94 4.69
C PHE A 447 -9.67 -1.36 5.67
N GLU A 448 -9.99 -1.39 6.95
CA GLU A 448 -9.07 -1.00 7.99
C GLU A 448 -7.94 -2.02 8.17
N THR A 449 -6.74 -1.48 8.42
CA THR A 449 -5.51 -2.26 8.64
C THR A 449 -5.07 -2.26 10.11
N HIS A 450 -5.72 -1.50 10.99
CA HIS A 450 -5.41 -1.50 12.40
C HIS A 450 -5.86 -2.82 13.05
N PRO A 451 -5.02 -3.51 13.85
CA PRO A 451 -5.38 -4.80 14.45
C PRO A 451 -6.65 -4.74 15.32
N ALA A 452 -6.89 -3.64 16.03
CA ALA A 452 -8.10 -3.46 16.86
C ALA A 452 -9.40 -3.36 16.04
N ARG A 453 -9.30 -3.16 14.71
CA ARG A 453 -10.42 -2.97 13.80
C ARG A 453 -10.33 -3.92 12.60
N ALA A 454 -9.67 -5.06 12.79
CA ALA A 454 -9.51 -6.07 11.76
C ALA A 454 -10.86 -6.50 11.17
N GLY A 455 -10.99 -6.43 9.85
CA GLY A 455 -12.21 -6.80 9.14
C GLY A 455 -13.27 -5.71 9.00
N ARG A 456 -13.06 -4.55 9.62
CA ARG A 456 -13.90 -3.36 9.41
C ARG A 456 -13.43 -2.57 8.19
N GLY A 457 -14.30 -1.70 7.68
CA GLY A 457 -13.97 -0.81 6.56
C GLY A 457 -14.91 0.37 6.48
N TRP A 458 -14.63 1.29 5.55
CA TRP A 458 -15.37 2.52 5.36
C TRP A 458 -15.71 2.72 3.90
N LEU A 459 -16.98 2.98 3.61
CA LEU A 459 -17.47 3.57 2.38
C LEU A 459 -17.64 5.06 2.62
N VAL A 460 -17.12 5.89 1.72
CA VAL A 460 -17.28 7.35 1.76
C VAL A 460 -17.69 7.84 0.37
N TRP A 461 -18.67 8.74 0.30
CA TRP A 461 -19.20 9.26 -0.97
C TRP A 461 -19.80 10.66 -0.84
N GLY A 462 -19.97 11.36 -1.96
CA GLY A 462 -20.80 12.56 -2.06
C GLY A 462 -22.26 12.21 -2.33
N ASP A 463 -23.19 12.71 -1.51
CA ASP A 463 -24.59 12.25 -1.45
C ASP A 463 -25.62 13.13 -2.19
N GLY A 464 -25.17 14.08 -3.01
CA GLY A 464 -26.07 14.95 -3.78
C GLY A 464 -26.90 15.93 -2.94
N SER A 465 -26.79 15.87 -1.60
CA SER A 465 -27.48 16.72 -0.63
C SER A 465 -26.52 17.68 0.05
N ASN A 466 -25.40 17.97 -0.60
CA ASN A 466 -24.32 18.82 -0.12
C ASN A 466 -23.61 18.29 1.13
N GLN A 467 -23.42 16.97 1.20
CA GLN A 467 -22.63 16.35 2.26
C GLN A 467 -21.73 15.24 1.73
N ILE A 468 -20.71 14.96 2.52
CA ILE A 468 -19.92 13.74 2.40
C ILE A 468 -20.49 12.75 3.38
N SER A 469 -21.10 11.72 2.85
CA SER A 469 -21.62 10.62 3.63
C SER A 469 -20.57 9.53 3.81
N ALA A 470 -20.61 8.88 4.97
CA ALA A 470 -19.74 7.77 5.31
C ALA A 470 -20.49 6.68 6.06
N ARG A 471 -20.15 5.43 5.76
CA ARG A 471 -20.75 4.25 6.38
C ARG A 471 -19.67 3.24 6.72
N GLU A 472 -19.70 2.74 7.96
CA GLU A 472 -18.78 1.71 8.41
C GLU A 472 -19.32 0.33 8.05
N TRP A 473 -18.49 -0.49 7.43
CA TRP A 473 -18.64 -1.94 7.42
C TRP A 473 -18.11 -2.50 8.75
N ALA A 474 -19.00 -3.04 9.58
CA ALA A 474 -18.65 -3.56 10.92
C ALA A 474 -18.08 -4.99 10.91
N GLY A 475 -17.83 -5.58 9.74
CA GLY A 475 -17.34 -6.95 9.57
C GLY A 475 -18.41 -7.97 9.16
N ALA A 476 -19.68 -7.68 9.47
CA ALA A 476 -20.82 -8.54 9.12
C ALA A 476 -22.03 -7.76 8.58
N GLY A 477 -21.98 -6.43 8.58
CA GLY A 477 -23.06 -5.56 8.15
C GLY A 477 -22.65 -4.09 8.18
N TRP A 478 -23.50 -3.23 7.64
CA TRP A 478 -23.28 -1.79 7.58
C TRP A 478 -23.92 -1.06 8.77
N ASN A 479 -23.16 -0.16 9.38
CA ASN A 479 -23.68 0.76 10.41
C ASN A 479 -24.57 1.85 9.77
N ALA A 480 -25.10 2.77 10.58
CA ALA A 480 -25.81 3.94 10.06
C ALA A 480 -24.88 4.86 9.27
N THR A 481 -25.45 5.59 8.30
CA THR A 481 -24.75 6.66 7.56
C THR A 481 -24.51 7.85 8.49
N ASN A 482 -23.31 8.42 8.41
CA ASN A 482 -22.91 9.65 9.12
C ASN A 482 -22.35 10.66 8.11
N SER A 483 -22.50 11.96 8.39
CA SER A 483 -21.87 13.03 7.61
C SER A 483 -20.46 13.33 8.14
N LEU A 484 -19.46 13.36 7.25
CA LEU A 484 -18.07 13.74 7.56
C LEU A 484 -17.80 15.23 7.38
N ALA A 485 -18.49 15.84 6.42
CA ALA A 485 -18.45 17.27 6.15
C ALA A 485 -19.75 17.69 5.44
N GLY A 486 -20.17 18.94 5.64
CA GLY A 486 -21.29 19.55 4.92
C GLY A 486 -20.78 20.43 3.78
N THR A 487 -20.35 19.82 2.69
CA THR A 487 -19.83 20.52 1.51
C THR A 487 -20.58 20.13 0.24
N ASP A 488 -20.74 21.07 -0.70
CA ASP A 488 -21.78 20.99 -1.74
C ASP A 488 -21.39 20.45 -3.12
N ASP A 489 -20.16 19.94 -3.29
CA ASP A 489 -19.64 19.70 -4.64
C ASP A 489 -18.65 18.53 -4.75
N THR A 490 -18.84 17.47 -3.95
CA THR A 490 -17.93 16.31 -3.87
C THR A 490 -17.83 15.54 -5.19
N SER A 491 -16.70 15.69 -5.88
CA SER A 491 -16.51 15.11 -7.22
C SER A 491 -15.58 13.91 -7.25
N TYR A 492 -14.65 13.83 -6.32
CA TYR A 492 -13.76 12.67 -6.24
C TYR A 492 -13.38 12.36 -4.80
N VAL A 493 -13.47 11.09 -4.42
CA VAL A 493 -13.09 10.58 -3.09
C VAL A 493 -11.97 9.55 -3.24
N ARG A 494 -11.00 9.61 -2.34
CA ARG A 494 -9.90 8.64 -2.27
C ARG A 494 -9.66 8.19 -0.83
N LEU A 495 -9.85 6.91 -0.57
CA LEU A 495 -9.61 6.30 0.74
C LEU A 495 -8.38 5.40 0.72
N VAL A 496 -7.52 5.50 1.75
CA VAL A 496 -6.33 4.63 1.91
C VAL A 496 -6.07 4.31 3.38
N ALA A 497 -5.89 3.03 3.68
CA ALA A 497 -5.50 2.55 4.99
C ALA A 497 -4.02 2.15 5.00
N ARG A 498 -3.26 2.64 5.99
CA ARG A 498 -1.83 2.36 6.11
C ARG A 498 -1.59 0.98 6.70
N PRO A 499 -0.90 0.05 6.02
CA PRO A 499 -0.73 -1.34 6.50
C PRO A 499 0.03 -1.43 7.83
N GLY A 500 0.91 -0.48 8.13
CA GLY A 500 1.68 -0.48 9.37
C GLY A 500 0.96 0.18 10.54
N SER A 501 0.48 1.42 10.38
CA SER A 501 -0.08 2.20 11.48
C SER A 501 -1.58 2.02 11.69
N GLY A 502 -2.30 1.49 10.71
CA GLY A 502 -3.77 1.43 10.79
C GLY A 502 -4.47 2.77 10.55
N VAL A 503 -3.73 3.84 10.26
CA VAL A 503 -4.32 5.14 9.94
C VAL A 503 -5.09 5.03 8.64
N VAL A 504 -6.33 5.50 8.64
CA VAL A 504 -7.19 5.58 7.45
C VAL A 504 -7.26 7.04 7.03
N PHE A 505 -6.94 7.32 5.77
CA PHE A 505 -7.10 8.65 5.17
C PHE A 505 -8.30 8.67 4.25
N GLY A 506 -8.99 9.81 4.18
CA GLY A 506 -9.94 10.15 3.14
C GLY A 506 -9.62 11.52 2.58
N GLY A 507 -9.16 11.55 1.34
CA GLY A 507 -9.00 12.79 0.58
C GLY A 507 -10.20 13.00 -0.32
N THR A 508 -10.69 14.22 -0.37
CA THR A 508 -11.81 14.59 -1.23
C THR A 508 -11.45 15.82 -2.07
N TYR A 509 -11.96 15.81 -3.29
CA TYR A 509 -11.81 16.90 -4.24
C TYR A 509 -13.19 17.40 -4.65
N GLU A 510 -13.42 18.69 -4.41
CA GLU A 510 -14.64 19.36 -4.85
C GLU A 510 -14.47 19.93 -6.25
N ARG A 511 -15.55 19.93 -7.04
CA ARG A 511 -15.57 20.62 -8.33
C ARG A 511 -15.73 22.12 -8.11
N GLN A 512 -15.42 22.87 -9.14
CA GLN A 512 -15.75 24.28 -9.19
C GLN A 512 -17.26 24.52 -9.25
N GLY A 513 -17.83 25.09 -8.18
CA GLY A 513 -19.22 25.50 -8.01
C GLY A 513 -19.45 27.00 -8.26
N GLN A 514 -20.72 27.43 -8.26
CA GLN A 514 -21.10 28.86 -8.43
C GLN A 514 -21.30 29.62 -7.10
N GLY A 515 -21.03 29.03 -5.93
CA GLY A 515 -21.49 29.59 -4.64
C GLY A 515 -20.66 29.38 -3.38
N GLY A 516 -19.56 28.62 -3.40
CA GLY A 516 -18.70 28.35 -2.24
C GLY A 516 -17.20 28.36 -2.56
N PRO A 517 -16.30 28.26 -1.55
CA PRO A 517 -14.91 27.94 -1.80
C PRO A 517 -14.81 26.47 -2.24
N ASP A 518 -14.34 26.23 -3.47
CA ASP A 518 -14.09 24.88 -3.95
C ASP A 518 -12.78 24.38 -3.34
N ASP A 519 -12.80 23.31 -2.56
CA ASP A 519 -11.65 22.95 -1.76
C ASP A 519 -11.14 21.52 -2.04
N ILE A 520 -9.89 21.29 -1.63
CA ILE A 520 -9.35 19.94 -1.44
C ILE A 520 -9.17 19.79 0.05
N PHE A 521 -9.78 18.78 0.64
CA PHE A 521 -9.66 18.52 2.06
C PHE A 521 -9.36 17.06 2.35
N GLU A 522 -8.95 16.84 3.58
CA GLU A 522 -8.62 15.53 4.11
C GLU A 522 -9.27 15.32 5.47
N VAL A 523 -9.66 14.08 5.70
CA VAL A 523 -10.06 13.54 7.00
C VAL A 523 -9.26 12.27 7.26
N HIS A 524 -9.02 11.93 8.53
CA HIS A 524 -8.37 10.66 8.85
C HIS A 524 -8.82 10.07 10.19
N GLN A 525 -8.44 8.81 10.40
CA GLN A 525 -8.60 8.08 11.64
C GLN A 525 -7.23 7.62 12.15
N THR A 526 -6.98 7.72 13.45
CA THR A 526 -5.73 7.28 14.08
C THR A 526 -5.98 6.26 15.18
N GLY A 527 -4.95 5.46 15.51
CA GLY A 527 -4.96 4.53 16.65
C GLY A 527 -6.05 3.45 16.64
N GLY A 528 -6.71 3.23 15.49
CA GLY A 528 -7.87 2.34 15.42
C GLY A 528 -9.06 2.84 16.26
N SER A 529 -9.27 4.15 16.37
CA SER A 529 -10.44 4.73 17.05
C SER A 529 -11.75 4.46 16.30
N GLY A 530 -11.71 4.49 14.96
CA GLY A 530 -12.90 4.56 14.12
C GLY A 530 -13.60 5.91 14.10
N THR A 531 -12.99 6.92 14.70
CA THR A 531 -13.51 8.27 14.72
C THR A 531 -12.72 9.10 13.73
N TRP A 532 -13.42 9.72 12.79
CA TRP A 532 -12.84 10.65 11.83
C TRP A 532 -12.49 11.97 12.52
N THR A 533 -11.37 12.58 12.11
CA THR A 533 -11.06 13.96 12.47
C THR A 533 -12.05 14.93 11.83
N ALA A 534 -12.05 16.17 12.32
CA ALA A 534 -12.62 17.26 11.54
C ALA A 534 -11.88 17.37 10.19
N PRO A 535 -12.57 17.78 9.11
CA PRO A 535 -11.93 18.05 7.82
C PRO A 535 -10.83 19.09 7.93
N VAL A 536 -9.69 18.81 7.30
CA VAL A 536 -8.54 19.70 7.19
C VAL A 536 -8.38 20.10 5.74
N ALA A 537 -8.45 21.41 5.47
CA ALA A 537 -8.18 21.93 4.15
C ALA A 537 -6.72 21.69 3.72
N VAL A 538 -6.56 20.94 2.63
CA VAL A 538 -5.30 20.77 1.91
C VAL A 538 -5.07 21.97 1.00
N TRP A 539 -6.15 22.49 0.40
CA TRP A 539 -6.20 23.65 -0.48
C TRP A 539 -7.57 24.35 -0.36
N ASN A 540 -7.56 25.68 -0.16
CA ASN A 540 -8.75 26.54 0.03
C ASN A 540 -9.02 27.47 -1.16
N GLY A 541 -8.69 27.03 -2.37
CA GLY A 541 -8.70 27.90 -3.55
C GLY A 541 -9.28 27.16 -4.74
N PRO A 542 -9.44 27.81 -5.91
CA PRO A 542 -10.20 27.23 -7.00
C PRO A 542 -9.72 25.82 -7.35
N THR A 543 -10.70 24.95 -7.57
CA THR A 543 -10.50 23.66 -8.20
C THR A 543 -10.97 23.76 -9.65
N ILE A 544 -11.24 22.62 -10.29
CA ILE A 544 -11.58 22.57 -11.71
C ILE A 544 -13.01 22.08 -11.86
N ALA A 545 -13.74 22.67 -12.80
CA ALA A 545 -15.09 22.22 -13.15
C ALA A 545 -15.09 20.77 -13.68
N ASP A 546 -16.24 20.12 -13.59
CA ASP A 546 -16.38 18.76 -14.07
C ASP A 546 -16.07 18.59 -15.57
N PRO A 547 -15.55 17.42 -15.97
CA PRO A 547 -15.12 16.31 -15.12
C PRO A 547 -13.85 16.64 -14.33
N VAL A 548 -13.87 16.41 -13.01
CA VAL A 548 -12.70 16.57 -12.15
C VAL A 548 -11.63 15.51 -12.46
N HIS A 549 -12.02 14.30 -12.90
CA HIS A 549 -11.15 13.13 -13.09
C HIS A 549 -10.52 12.67 -11.75
N GLN A 550 -9.37 11.97 -11.75
CA GLN A 550 -8.70 11.45 -10.54
C GLN A 550 -7.44 12.26 -10.22
N ARG A 551 -7.63 13.46 -9.68
CA ARG A 551 -6.56 14.46 -9.46
C ARG A 551 -5.98 14.49 -8.06
N VAL A 552 -6.41 13.58 -7.20
CA VAL A 552 -5.83 13.34 -5.88
C VAL A 552 -5.46 11.87 -5.79
N ASP A 553 -4.28 11.56 -5.28
CA ASP A 553 -3.96 10.21 -4.83
C ASP A 553 -3.25 10.27 -3.49
N ILE A 554 -3.48 9.26 -2.68
CA ILE A 554 -2.82 9.07 -1.40
C ILE A 554 -2.13 7.72 -1.48
N ALA A 555 -0.87 7.64 -1.06
CA ALA A 555 -0.17 6.38 -0.97
C ALA A 555 0.58 6.27 0.35
N ALA A 556 0.48 5.10 0.97
CA ALA A 556 1.19 4.80 2.21
C ALA A 556 2.61 4.32 1.91
N GLU A 557 3.60 4.88 2.60
CA GLU A 557 4.97 4.35 2.54
C GLU A 557 4.98 2.93 3.13
N ARG A 558 5.56 2.00 2.37
CA ARG A 558 5.72 0.60 2.78
C ARG A 558 7.11 0.30 3.32
N TYR A 559 8.11 1.07 2.91
CA TYR A 559 9.49 0.97 3.39
C TYR A 559 9.63 1.52 4.83
N LYS A 560 10.10 0.68 5.75
CA LYS A 560 10.26 1.02 7.17
C LYS A 560 11.54 0.41 7.75
N PRO A 561 12.72 0.96 7.42
CA PRO A 561 13.98 0.36 7.83
C PRO A 561 14.31 0.65 9.30
N ILE A 562 15.09 -0.25 9.88
CA ILE A 562 16.00 0.08 10.98
C ILE A 562 17.17 0.85 10.35
N LEU A 563 17.34 2.12 10.73
CA LEU A 563 18.35 3.01 10.16
C LEU A 563 19.73 2.78 10.78
N ALA A 564 19.75 2.45 12.07
CA ALA A 564 20.97 2.09 12.78
C ALA A 564 20.60 1.17 13.94
N TRP A 565 21.49 0.23 14.26
CA TRP A 565 21.33 -0.72 15.34
C TRP A 565 22.65 -0.85 16.11
N ARG A 566 22.57 -0.98 17.43
CA ARG A 566 23.70 -1.39 18.25
C ARG A 566 23.26 -2.24 19.41
N GLU A 567 24.12 -3.18 19.76
CA GLU A 567 24.12 -3.76 21.09
C GLU A 567 24.97 -2.89 22.03
N VAL A 568 24.45 -2.63 23.23
CA VAL A 568 25.15 -1.87 24.27
C VAL A 568 25.74 -2.88 25.25
N PHE A 569 27.06 -3.01 25.21
CA PHE A 569 27.81 -3.79 26.19
C PHE A 569 27.95 -2.98 27.50
N PRO A 570 27.73 -3.61 28.67
CA PRO A 570 27.93 -2.96 29.96
C PRO A 570 29.39 -2.53 30.21
#